data_AF-A0A6L8RU49-F1
#
_entry.id   AF-A0A6L8RU49-F1
#
_cell.length_a   1.000
_cell.length_b   1.000
_cell.length_c   1.000
_cell.angle_alpha   90.00
_cell.angle_beta   90.00
_cell.angle_gamma   90.00
#
_symmetry.space_group_name_H-M   'P 1'
#
loop_
_entity.id
_entity.type
_entity.pdbx_description
1 polymer ?
#
loop_
_entity_poly.entity_id
_entity_poly.type
_entity_poly.pdbx_seq_one_letter_code
_entity_poly.pdbx_strand_id
1 'polypeptide(L)'
;MGAAAETIQFNTRIERSLKLAGDDVLKRAGYSPSQAVRALWRKAAGCGENPSAIVNLLEDRPLPARANARIESPSQLEALRRGREEAARAFADMGFGSEMPSSVAFDPYDQLMEEFILERHGEEGVRP
;
A
#
# COMPACT_ATOMS: atom_id res chain seq x y z
N MET A 1 -34.81 11.45 7.12
CA MET A 1 -34.33 10.52 8.16
C MET A 1 -33.40 9.53 7.48
N GLY A 2 -32.09 9.61 7.72
CA GLY A 2 -31.14 8.63 7.18
C GLY A 2 -31.34 7.29 7.90
N ALA A 3 -31.52 6.21 7.13
CA ALA A 3 -31.63 4.87 7.71
C ALA A 3 -30.37 4.59 8.54
N ALA A 4 -30.55 4.26 9.83
CA ALA A 4 -29.46 3.75 10.65
C ALA A 4 -28.93 2.47 9.97
N ALA A 5 -27.64 2.44 9.69
CA ALA A 5 -27.02 1.25 9.10
C ALA A 5 -27.26 0.05 10.02
N GLU A 6 -27.77 -1.04 9.46
CA GLU A 6 -27.98 -2.28 10.19
C GLU A 6 -26.63 -2.80 10.72
N THR A 7 -26.56 -3.07 12.02
CA THR A 7 -25.34 -3.58 12.67
C THR A 7 -25.56 -5.00 13.14
N ILE A 8 -24.62 -5.89 12.80
CA ILE A 8 -24.57 -7.27 13.30
C ILE A 8 -23.41 -7.46 14.27
N GLN A 9 -23.49 -8.47 15.14
CA GLN A 9 -22.42 -8.83 16.07
C GLN A 9 -21.36 -9.73 15.43
N PHE A 10 -20.11 -9.57 15.86
CA PHE A 10 -18.99 -10.43 15.47
C PHE A 10 -18.41 -11.11 16.72
N ASN A 11 -18.64 -12.42 16.86
CA ASN A 11 -18.25 -13.20 18.03
C ASN A 11 -17.25 -14.29 17.62
N THR A 12 -16.12 -14.39 18.33
CA THR A 12 -15.10 -15.42 18.09
C THR A 12 -14.40 -15.78 19.39
N ARG A 13 -14.08 -17.07 19.58
CA ARG A 13 -13.32 -17.55 20.74
C ARG A 13 -11.83 -17.31 20.52
N ILE A 14 -11.15 -16.78 21.54
CA ILE A 14 -9.71 -16.49 21.54
C ILE A 14 -9.14 -16.84 22.91
N GLU A 15 -7.87 -17.23 22.97
CA GLU A 15 -7.18 -17.38 24.25
C GLU A 15 -7.19 -16.08 25.06
N ARG A 16 -7.39 -16.21 26.37
CA ARG A 16 -7.44 -15.06 27.29
C ARG A 16 -6.11 -14.30 27.31
N SER A 17 -4.99 -15.02 27.40
CA SER A 17 -3.62 -14.47 27.38
C SER A 17 -3.38 -13.63 26.13
N LEU A 18 -3.71 -14.19 24.96
CA LEU A 18 -3.58 -13.52 23.66
C LEU A 18 -4.46 -12.28 23.57
N LYS A 19 -5.71 -12.34 24.04
CA LYS A 19 -6.62 -11.19 24.08
C LYS A 19 -6.07 -10.04 24.92
N LEU A 20 -5.55 -10.34 26.11
CA LEU A 20 -5.01 -9.32 27.01
C LEU A 20 -3.75 -8.67 26.44
N ALA A 21 -2.83 -9.48 25.89
CA ALA A 21 -1.62 -8.96 25.26
C ALA A 21 -1.95 -8.07 24.05
N GLY A 22 -2.89 -8.49 23.20
CA GLY A 22 -3.34 -7.73 22.05
C GLY A 22 -4.04 -6.42 22.44
N ASP A 23 -4.91 -6.44 23.45
CA ASP A 23 -5.62 -5.24 23.93
C ASP A 23 -4.65 -4.16 24.42
N ASP A 24 -3.58 -4.55 25.12
CA ASP A 24 -2.57 -3.61 25.61
C ASP A 24 -1.85 -2.91 24.45
N VAL A 25 -1.43 -3.67 23.43
CA VAL A 25 -0.77 -3.13 22.24
C VAL A 25 -1.72 -2.21 21.46
N LEU A 26 -2.97 -2.65 21.23
CA LEU A 26 -3.97 -1.85 20.51
C LEU A 26 -4.28 -0.54 21.25
N LYS A 27 -4.40 -0.59 22.58
CA LYS A 27 -4.62 0.60 23.40
C LYS A 27 -3.46 1.59 23.28
N ARG A 28 -2.21 1.10 23.34
CA ARG A 28 -1.02 1.94 23.11
C ARG A 28 -0.98 2.55 21.71
N ALA A 29 -1.52 1.84 20.71
CA ALA A 29 -1.70 2.33 19.36
C ALA A 29 -2.93 3.23 19.15
N GLY A 30 -3.71 3.53 20.21
CA GLY A 30 -4.89 4.40 20.14
C GLY A 30 -6.16 3.73 19.61
N TYR A 31 -6.21 2.40 19.57
CA TYR A 31 -7.36 1.63 19.11
C TYR A 31 -8.02 0.84 20.25
N SER A 32 -9.35 0.84 20.29
CA SER A 32 -10.11 -0.21 20.98
C SER A 32 -10.11 -1.50 20.14
N PRO A 33 -10.32 -2.67 20.77
CA PRO A 33 -10.40 -3.95 20.05
C PRO A 33 -11.46 -3.94 18.94
N SER A 34 -12.65 -3.39 19.22
CA SER A 34 -13.73 -3.30 18.22
C SER A 34 -13.43 -2.33 17.07
N GLN A 35 -12.59 -1.32 17.27
CA GLN A 35 -12.11 -0.47 16.17
C GLN A 35 -11.11 -1.22 15.29
N ALA A 36 -10.18 -1.96 15.90
CA ALA A 36 -9.21 -2.77 15.17
C ALA A 36 -9.87 -3.84 14.30
N VAL A 37 -10.84 -4.59 14.87
CA VAL A 37 -11.61 -5.60 14.12
C VAL A 37 -12.38 -4.97 12.96
N ARG A 38 -13.07 -3.84 13.18
CA ARG A 38 -13.77 -3.14 12.10
C ARG A 38 -12.82 -2.59 11.03
N ALA A 39 -11.61 -2.17 11.41
CA ALA A 39 -10.59 -1.73 10.45
C ALA A 39 -10.09 -2.89 9.60
N LEU A 40 -9.83 -4.04 10.21
CA LEU A 40 -9.46 -5.27 9.51
C LEU A 40 -10.55 -5.69 8.52
N TRP A 41 -11.81 -5.68 8.93
CA TRP A 41 -12.93 -6.08 8.05
C TRP A 41 -13.13 -5.11 6.88
N ARG A 42 -12.95 -3.80 7.10
CA ARG A 42 -12.94 -2.80 6.02
C ARG A 42 -11.80 -3.08 5.02
N LYS A 43 -10.62 -3.43 5.52
CA LYS A 43 -9.49 -3.80 4.65
C LYS A 43 -9.77 -5.07 3.85
N ALA A 44 -10.31 -6.09 4.49
CA ALA A 44 -10.69 -7.34 3.83
C ALA A 44 -11.76 -7.10 2.74
N ALA A 45 -12.80 -6.32 3.04
CA ALA A 45 -13.83 -5.96 2.06
C ALA A 45 -13.24 -5.17 0.88
N GLY A 46 -12.29 -4.27 1.13
CA GLY A 46 -11.58 -3.52 0.09
C GLY A 46 -10.60 -4.35 -0.75
N CYS A 47 -10.28 -5.58 -0.35
CA CYS A 47 -9.39 -6.45 -1.13
C CYS A 47 -10.07 -7.06 -2.37
N GLY A 48 -11.40 -7.03 -2.47
CA GLY A 48 -12.16 -7.42 -3.68
C GLY A 48 -11.63 -8.67 -4.39
N GLU A 49 -11.26 -8.52 -5.66
CA GLU A 49 -10.71 -9.58 -6.54
C GLU A 49 -9.28 -10.03 -6.20
N ASN A 50 -8.65 -9.47 -5.16
CA ASN A 50 -7.30 -9.86 -4.71
C ASN A 50 -7.28 -10.37 -3.24
N PRO A 51 -7.79 -11.59 -2.98
CA PRO A 51 -7.75 -12.21 -1.66
C PRO A 51 -6.32 -12.43 -1.11
N SER A 52 -5.31 -12.56 -1.98
CA SER A 52 -3.93 -12.79 -1.55
C SER A 52 -3.37 -11.66 -0.68
N ALA A 53 -3.88 -10.43 -0.85
CA ALA A 53 -3.47 -9.29 -0.03
C ALA A 53 -3.89 -9.43 1.44
N ILE A 54 -5.07 -10.00 1.73
CA ILE A 54 -5.51 -10.24 3.11
C ILE A 54 -4.79 -11.44 3.71
N VAL A 55 -4.51 -12.49 2.92
CA VAL A 55 -3.76 -13.66 3.38
C VAL A 55 -2.35 -13.26 3.82
N ASN A 56 -1.65 -12.45 3.02
CA ASN A 56 -0.30 -11.99 3.38
C ASN A 56 -0.29 -11.16 4.66
N LEU A 57 -1.29 -10.30 4.88
CA LEU A 57 -1.43 -9.55 6.12
C LEU A 57 -1.64 -10.46 7.34
N LEU A 58 -2.47 -11.50 7.22
CA LEU A 58 -2.84 -12.37 8.35
C LEU A 58 -1.76 -13.38 8.71
N GLU A 59 -1.01 -13.86 7.72
CA GLU A 59 0.08 -14.82 7.90
C GLU A 59 1.43 -14.16 8.18
N ASP A 60 1.45 -12.83 8.35
CA ASP A 60 2.66 -12.01 8.47
C ASP A 60 3.69 -12.32 7.36
N ARG A 61 3.20 -12.78 6.21
CA ARG A 61 4.04 -13.00 5.04
C ARG A 61 4.45 -11.63 4.52
N PRO A 62 5.71 -11.45 4.09
CA PRO A 62 6.09 -10.24 3.40
C PRO A 62 5.08 -10.04 2.26
N LEU A 63 4.33 -8.95 2.34
CA LEU A 63 3.59 -8.48 1.17
C LEU A 63 4.61 -8.45 0.04
N PRO A 64 4.31 -9.02 -1.15
CA PRO A 64 5.20 -8.80 -2.29
C PRO A 64 5.41 -7.30 -2.32
N ALA A 65 6.68 -6.89 -2.24
CA ALA A 65 7.04 -5.49 -2.16
C ALA A 65 6.17 -4.79 -3.19
N ARG A 66 5.28 -3.91 -2.75
CA ARG A 66 4.65 -2.99 -3.70
C ARG A 66 5.84 -2.40 -4.46
N ALA A 67 5.77 -2.38 -5.78
CA ALA A 67 6.85 -1.86 -6.62
C ALA A 67 7.29 -0.43 -6.23
N ASN A 68 6.58 0.22 -5.32
CA ASN A 68 6.94 1.39 -4.53
C ASN A 68 7.80 1.01 -3.30
N ALA A 69 8.80 0.13 -3.44
CA ALA A 69 9.93 0.17 -2.53
C ALA A 69 10.47 1.59 -2.59
N ARG A 70 10.73 2.23 -1.45
CA ARG A 70 11.33 3.57 -1.39
C ARG A 70 12.45 3.62 -2.43
N ILE A 71 12.34 4.52 -3.39
CA ILE A 71 13.43 4.73 -4.34
C ILE A 71 14.52 5.40 -3.51
N GLU A 72 15.58 4.67 -3.18
CA GLU A 72 16.64 5.14 -2.28
C GLU A 72 17.83 5.70 -3.05
N SER A 73 17.85 5.54 -4.38
CA SER A 73 18.97 5.96 -5.23
C SER A 73 18.56 6.38 -6.65
N PRO A 74 19.35 7.25 -7.32
CA PRO A 74 19.14 7.63 -8.72
C PRO A 74 19.11 6.45 -9.70
N SER A 75 19.90 5.40 -9.46
CA SER A 75 19.95 4.21 -10.31
C SER A 75 18.66 3.36 -10.22
N GLN A 76 18.03 3.30 -9.04
CA GLN A 76 16.72 2.66 -8.89
C GLN A 76 15.62 3.45 -9.61
N LEU A 77 15.72 4.78 -9.61
CA LEU A 77 14.81 5.65 -10.36
C LEU A 77 14.93 5.42 -11.87
N GLU A 78 16.16 5.34 -12.39
CA GLU A 78 16.41 5.05 -13.81
C GLU A 78 15.90 3.65 -14.22
N ALA A 79 16.09 2.64 -13.37
CA ALA A 79 15.57 1.30 -13.60
C ALA A 79 14.03 1.30 -13.68
N LEU A 80 13.37 2.08 -12.81
CA LEU A 80 11.91 2.23 -12.82
C LEU A 80 11.43 2.96 -14.08
N ARG A 81 12.09 4.06 -14.47
CA ARG A 81 11.80 4.82 -15.70
C ARG A 81 11.93 3.93 -16.94
N ARG A 82 12.98 3.12 -17.01
CA ARG A 82 13.18 2.18 -18.11
C ARG A 82 12.09 1.11 -18.14
N GLY A 83 11.75 0.53 -16.99
CA GLY A 83 10.62 -0.41 -16.89
C GLY A 83 9.29 0.21 -17.35
N ARG A 84 9.09 1.51 -17.08
CA ARG A 84 7.91 2.27 -17.54
C ARG A 84 7.86 2.38 -19.06
N GLU A 85 8.98 2.72 -19.69
CA GLU A 85 9.05 2.84 -21.16
C GLU A 85 8.82 1.49 -21.84
N GLU A 86 9.38 0.41 -21.28
CA GLU A 86 9.22 -0.94 -21.79
C GLU A 86 7.76 -1.42 -21.64
N ALA A 87 7.13 -1.14 -20.50
CA ALA A 87 5.71 -1.45 -20.29
C ALA A 87 4.80 -0.63 -21.22
N ALA A 88 5.01 0.68 -21.34
CA ALA A 88 4.21 1.53 -22.22
C ALA A 88 4.31 1.11 -23.69
N ARG A 89 5.50 0.66 -24.14
CA ARG A 89 5.68 0.06 -25.47
C ARG A 89 4.89 -1.23 -25.62
N ALA A 90 4.97 -2.14 -24.64
CA ALA A 90 4.21 -3.39 -24.68
C ALA A 90 2.69 -3.16 -24.72
N PHE A 91 2.19 -2.17 -23.97
CA PHE A 91 0.77 -1.79 -24.00
C PHE A 91 0.36 -1.16 -25.35
N ALA A 92 1.22 -0.32 -25.94
CA ALA A 92 1.00 0.23 -27.26
C ALA A 92 0.99 -0.85 -28.35
N ASP A 93 1.90 -1.83 -28.28
CA ASP A 93 1.97 -2.98 -29.19
C ASP A 93 0.74 -3.88 -29.07
N MET A 94 0.12 -3.94 -27.88
CA MET A 94 -1.16 -4.62 -27.66
C MET A 94 -2.39 -3.79 -28.06
N GLY A 95 -2.20 -2.58 -28.60
CA GLY A 95 -3.27 -1.74 -29.14
C GLY A 95 -4.00 -0.86 -28.11
N PHE A 96 -3.51 -0.76 -26.87
CA PHE A 96 -4.13 0.04 -25.80
C PHE A 96 -3.71 1.52 -25.79
N GLY A 97 -2.93 1.97 -26.78
CA GLY A 97 -2.35 3.32 -26.81
C GLY A 97 -1.18 3.47 -25.82
N SER A 98 -0.52 4.62 -25.82
CA SER A 98 0.61 4.90 -24.91
C SER A 98 0.18 5.35 -23.51
N GLU A 99 -1.12 5.55 -23.29
CA GLU A 99 -1.66 5.94 -22.00
C GLU A 99 -1.86 4.71 -21.12
N MET A 100 -1.09 4.66 -20.04
CA MET A 100 -1.18 3.58 -19.05
C MET A 100 -2.49 3.72 -18.24
N PRO A 101 -3.28 2.65 -18.07
CA PRO A 101 -4.50 2.68 -17.27
C PRO A 101 -4.25 3.18 -15.84
N SER A 102 -5.21 3.87 -15.21
CA SER A 102 -5.00 4.47 -13.87
C SER A 102 -4.67 3.45 -12.77
N SER A 103 -4.96 2.17 -12.98
CA SER A 103 -4.62 1.05 -12.08
C SER A 103 -3.15 0.62 -12.16
N VAL A 104 -2.44 1.03 -13.23
CA VAL A 104 -0.99 0.84 -13.44
C VAL A 104 -0.25 2.18 -13.54
N ALA A 105 -0.97 3.31 -13.58
CA ALA A 105 -0.41 4.63 -13.41
C ALA A 105 -0.04 4.84 -11.93
N PHE A 106 1.23 5.15 -11.68
CA PHE A 106 1.73 5.44 -10.33
C PHE A 106 1.07 6.72 -9.77
N ASP A 107 0.94 6.76 -8.44
CA ASP A 107 0.24 7.80 -7.68
C ASP A 107 1.05 9.12 -7.75
N PRO A 108 0.41 10.30 -7.72
CA PRO A 108 1.07 11.59 -7.49
C PRO A 108 2.19 11.61 -6.44
N TYR A 109 2.15 10.71 -5.46
CA TYR A 109 3.24 10.50 -4.49
C TYR A 109 4.59 10.11 -5.10
N ASP A 110 4.60 9.39 -6.22
CA ASP A 110 5.84 8.91 -6.84
C ASP A 110 6.58 10.02 -7.60
N GLN A 111 5.85 11.00 -8.15
CA GLN A 111 6.43 12.23 -8.74
C GLN A 111 7.03 13.14 -7.67
N LEU A 112 6.37 13.28 -6.51
CA LEU A 112 6.88 14.07 -5.39
C LEU A 112 8.15 13.44 -4.79
N MET A 113 8.22 12.11 -4.73
CA MET A 113 9.43 11.39 -4.31
C MET A 113 10.58 11.52 -5.32
N GLU A 114 10.26 11.56 -6.61
CA GLU A 114 11.22 11.77 -7.69
C GLU A 114 11.88 13.16 -7.61
N GLU A 115 11.09 14.22 -7.41
CA GLU A 115 11.62 15.57 -7.14
C GLU A 115 12.50 15.61 -5.88
N PHE A 116 12.05 14.97 -4.79
CA PHE A 116 12.78 14.98 -3.52
C PHE A 116 14.14 14.26 -3.57
N ILE A 117 14.27 13.20 -4.37
CA ILE A 117 15.53 12.48 -4.60
C ILE A 117 16.47 13.31 -5.48
N LEU A 118 15.93 13.96 -6.52
CA LEU A 118 16.69 14.84 -7.40
C LEU A 118 17.21 16.08 -6.68
N GLU A 119 16.40 16.68 -5.79
CA GLU A 119 16.79 17.84 -4.97
C GLU A 119 17.91 17.48 -3.99
N ARG A 120 17.80 16.34 -3.30
CA ARG A 120 18.82 15.86 -2.36
C ARG A 120 20.19 15.61 -2.99
N HIS A 121 20.24 15.13 -4.23
CA HIS A 121 21.48 14.80 -4.93
C HIS A 121 21.93 15.89 -5.92
N GLY A 122 21.12 16.93 -6.14
CA GLY A 122 21.48 18.09 -6.95
C GLY A 122 22.41 19.08 -6.24
N GLU A 123 22.47 19.06 -4.91
CA GLU A 123 23.26 20.02 -4.12
C GLU A 123 24.69 19.57 -3.79
N GLU A 124 25.06 18.30 -4.02
CA GLU A 124 26.44 17.83 -3.81
C GLU A 124 27.38 18.13 -5.01
N GLY A 125 26.89 18.84 -6.03
CA GLY A 125 27.61 19.13 -7.27
C GLY A 125 28.18 20.54 -7.42
N VAL A 126 28.03 21.46 -6.45
CA VAL A 126 28.65 22.79 -6.55
C VAL A 126 29.16 23.25 -5.18
N ARG A 127 30.46 23.03 -4.96
CA ARG A 127 31.24 23.94 -4.12
C ARG A 127 32.55 24.26 -4.84
N PRO A 128 32.88 25.54 -5.07
CA PRO A 128 34.09 25.96 -5.79
C PRO A 128 35.38 25.53 -5.08
#